data_AF-A0A090SPA3-F1
#
_entry.id   AF-A0A090SPA3-F1
#
_cell.length_a   1.000
_cell.length_b   1.000
_cell.length_c   1.000
_cell.angle_alpha   90.00
_cell.angle_beta   90.00
_cell.angle_gamma   90.00
#
_symmetry.space_group_name_H-M   'P 1'
#
loop_
_entity.id
_entity.type
_entity.pdbx_description
1 polymer ?
#
loop_
_entity_poly.entity_id
_entity_poly.type
_entity_poly.pdbx_seq_one_letter_code
_entity_poly.pdbx_strand_id
1 'polypeptide(L)'
;MFACDTPSAVLLSERLLHYFDGLVIKLESLTQLTLGVDLMHEELAHLYDPQNEAVLALVKQAVNACKEVNKPAAVLLDNLAELPLLAELLQDESGVTVFPVS
;
A
#
# COMPACT_ATOMS: atom_id res chain seq x y z
N MET A 1 3.59 4.46 -13.91
CA MET A 1 2.83 4.08 -12.70
C MET A 1 2.71 5.31 -11.80
N PHE A 2 1.62 5.46 -11.03
CA PHE A 2 1.48 6.56 -10.05
C PHE A 2 1.76 6.09 -8.62
N ALA A 3 2.13 7.03 -7.75
CA ALA A 3 2.30 6.74 -6.33
C ALA A 3 0.93 6.64 -5.64
N CYS A 4 0.69 5.51 -4.98
CA CYS A 4 -0.49 5.23 -4.19
C CYS A 4 -0.07 5.28 -2.71
N ASP A 5 0.12 6.50 -2.21
CA ASP A 5 0.69 6.80 -0.90
C ASP A 5 -0.28 7.53 0.03
N THR A 6 -1.51 7.78 -0.42
CA THR A 6 -2.58 8.41 0.35
C THR A 6 -3.88 7.58 0.27
N PRO A 7 -4.74 7.62 1.29
CA PRO A 7 -6.06 6.99 1.22
C PRO A 7 -6.89 7.48 0.02
N SER A 8 -6.79 8.76 -0.32
CA SER A 8 -7.47 9.33 -1.50
C SER A 8 -6.99 8.71 -2.82
N ALA A 9 -5.70 8.41 -2.95
CA ALA A 9 -5.16 7.77 -4.14
C ALA A 9 -5.66 6.33 -4.29
N VAL A 10 -5.79 5.60 -3.18
CA VAL A 10 -6.38 4.25 -3.15
C VAL A 10 -7.86 4.30 -3.54
N LEU A 11 -8.64 5.18 -2.90
CA LEU A 11 -10.08 5.31 -3.16
C LEU A 11 -10.39 5.71 -4.61
N LEU A 12 -9.49 6.45 -5.26
CA LEU A 12 -9.64 6.88 -6.65
C LEU A 12 -8.82 6.03 -7.62
N SER A 13 -8.21 4.93 -7.17
CA SER A 13 -7.25 4.16 -7.96
C SER A 13 -7.82 3.66 -9.29
N GLU A 14 -9.06 3.15 -9.32
CA GLU A 14 -9.74 2.74 -10.57
C GLU A 14 -9.80 3.87 -11.61
N ARG A 15 -10.14 5.09 -11.16
CA ARG A 15 -10.23 6.28 -12.04
C ARG A 15 -8.85 6.74 -12.48
N LEU A 16 -7.88 6.73 -11.58
CA LEU A 16 -6.50 7.11 -11.87
C LEU A 16 -5.86 6.13 -12.86
N LEU A 17 -6.16 4.84 -12.75
CA LEU A 17 -5.67 3.81 -13.65
C LEU A 17 -6.14 3.99 -15.11
N HIS A 18 -7.12 4.84 -15.41
CA HIS A 18 -7.40 5.21 -16.80
C HIS A 18 -6.27 6.05 -17.43
N TYR A 19 -5.47 6.75 -16.62
CA TYR A 19 -4.42 7.66 -17.06
C TYR A 19 -3.01 7.11 -16.84
N PHE A 20 -2.86 6.05 -16.06
CA PHE A 20 -1.58 5.47 -15.70
C PHE A 20 -1.51 3.98 -16.02
N ASP A 21 -0.30 3.47 -16.26
CA ASP A 21 -0.07 2.05 -16.59
C ASP A 21 -0.06 1.12 -15.37
N GLY A 22 -0.34 1.62 -14.16
CA GLY A 22 -0.29 0.85 -12.92
C GLY A 22 -0.02 1.75 -11.71
N LEU A 23 0.15 1.16 -10.52
CA LEU A 23 0.38 1.90 -9.28
C LEU A 23 1.48 1.30 -8.41
N VAL A 24 2.13 2.16 -7.63
CA VAL A 24 3.13 1.79 -6.63
C VAL A 24 2.62 2.22 -5.26
N ILE A 25 2.32 1.27 -4.39
CA ILE A 25 1.94 1.51 -3.00
C ILE A 25 3.21 1.85 -2.22
N LYS A 26 3.25 3.04 -1.60
CA LYS A 26 4.27 3.37 -0.61
C LYS A 26 3.71 3.09 0.77
N LEU A 27 4.10 1.95 1.35
CA LEU A 27 3.44 1.42 2.55
C LEU A 27 3.57 2.37 3.74
N GLU A 28 4.73 2.98 3.94
CA GLU A 28 4.97 3.90 5.06
C GLU A 28 4.04 5.12 5.03
N SER A 29 4.01 5.84 3.90
CA SER A 29 3.16 7.01 3.73
C SER A 29 1.68 6.67 3.80
N LEU A 30 1.27 5.56 3.18
CA LEU A 30 -0.10 5.09 3.24
C LEU A 30 -0.52 4.78 4.68
N THR A 31 0.35 4.13 5.45
CA THR A 31 0.10 3.80 6.87
C THR A 31 -0.04 5.08 7.70
N GLN A 32 0.92 6.01 7.59
CA GLN A 32 0.91 7.28 8.32
C GLN A 32 -0.39 8.07 8.07
N LEU A 33 -0.80 8.21 6.81
CA LEU A 33 -1.99 8.98 6.46
C LEU A 33 -3.30 8.25 6.75
N THR A 34 -3.30 6.91 6.74
CA THR A 34 -4.48 6.12 7.10
C THR A 34 -4.73 6.16 8.60
N LEU A 35 -3.68 6.07 9.41
CA LEU A 35 -3.77 6.03 10.87
C LEU A 35 -3.67 7.42 11.53
N GLY A 36 -3.32 8.46 10.76
CA GLY A 36 -3.10 9.80 11.28
C GLY A 36 -1.87 9.88 12.20
N VAL A 37 -0.85 9.06 11.94
CA VAL A 37 0.38 8.96 12.74
C VAL A 37 1.49 9.71 12.02
N ASP A 38 2.21 10.56 12.76
CA ASP A 38 3.41 11.24 12.28
C ASP A 38 4.65 10.58 12.89
N LEU A 39 5.43 9.85 12.07
CA LEU A 39 6.63 9.16 12.51
C LEU A 39 7.77 10.10 12.93
N MET A 40 7.71 11.39 12.57
CA MET A 40 8.68 12.38 13.04
C MET A 40 8.43 12.78 14.50
N HIS A 41 7.25 12.45 15.06
CA HIS A 41 6.93 12.62 16.46
C HIS A 41 7.11 11.29 17.20
N GLU A 42 8.24 11.13 17.89
CA GLU A 42 8.64 9.88 18.57
C GLU A 42 7.55 9.35 19.54
N GLU A 43 6.81 10.25 20.20
CA GLU A 43 5.71 9.89 21.09
C GLU A 43 4.58 9.13 20.38
N LEU A 44 4.39 9.32 19.07
CA LEU A 44 3.35 8.68 18.27
C LEU A 44 3.82 7.42 17.55
N ALA A 45 5.13 7.13 17.54
CA ALA A 45 5.70 6.01 16.79
C ALA A 45 5.08 4.64 17.14
N HIS A 46 4.65 4.47 18.40
CA HIS A 46 3.98 3.25 18.87
C HIS A 46 2.58 3.02 18.28
N LEU A 47 1.97 4.03 17.65
CA LEU A 47 0.68 3.93 16.97
C LEU A 47 0.83 3.49 15.51
N TYR A 48 2.05 3.47 14.98
CA TYR A 48 2.32 3.06 13.61
C TYR A 48 2.21 1.53 13.50
N ASP A 49 1.24 1.07 12.71
CA ASP A 49 1.07 -0.34 12.40
C ASP A 49 0.69 -0.53 10.91
N PRO A 50 1.62 -0.96 10.05
CA PRO A 50 1.35 -1.19 8.63
C PRO A 50 0.49 -2.45 8.40
N GLN A 51 0.21 -3.25 9.44
CA GLN A 51 -0.69 -4.40 9.40
C GLN A 51 -2.05 -4.11 10.04
N ASN A 52 -2.33 -2.85 10.37
CA ASN A 52 -3.64 -2.43 10.82
C ASN A 52 -4.70 -2.78 9.76
N GLU A 53 -5.88 -3.22 10.21
CA GLU A 53 -6.99 -3.64 9.33
C GLU A 53 -7.33 -2.58 8.27
N ALA A 54 -7.33 -1.29 8.62
CA ALA A 54 -7.61 -0.21 7.68
C ALA A 54 -6.53 -0.10 6.58
N VAL A 55 -5.27 -0.30 6.94
CA VAL A 55 -4.14 -0.26 6.00
C VAL A 55 -4.19 -1.47 5.06
N LEU A 56 -4.37 -2.68 5.61
CA LEU A 56 -4.50 -3.90 4.82
C LEU A 56 -5.69 -3.84 3.85
N ALA A 57 -6.82 -3.28 4.29
CA ALA A 57 -7.99 -3.08 3.42
C ALA A 57 -7.66 -2.15 2.24
N LEU A 58 -6.94 -1.05 2.48
CA LEU A 58 -6.54 -0.12 1.42
C LEU A 58 -5.49 -0.72 0.47
N VAL A 59 -4.52 -1.49 0.99
CA VAL A 59 -3.56 -2.22 0.16
C VAL A 59 -4.30 -3.18 -0.78
N LYS A 60 -5.21 -4.00 -0.22
CA LYS A 60 -6.03 -4.93 -1.00
C LYS A 60 -6.88 -4.21 -2.05
N GLN A 61 -7.50 -3.09 -1.70
CA GLN A 61 -8.29 -2.30 -2.64
C GLN A 61 -7.45 -1.79 -3.81
N ALA A 62 -6.26 -1.24 -3.54
CA ALA A 62 -5.36 -0.76 -4.60
C ALA A 62 -4.90 -1.90 -5.52
N VAL A 63 -4.52 -3.05 -4.94
CA VAL A 63 -4.12 -4.22 -5.72
C VAL A 63 -5.27 -4.73 -6.61
N ASN A 64 -6.48 -4.84 -6.06
CA ASN A 64 -7.66 -5.25 -6.81
C ASN A 64 -7.97 -4.30 -7.95
N ALA A 65 -7.89 -2.98 -7.74
CA ALA A 65 -8.13 -1.99 -8.79
C ALA A 65 -7.18 -2.20 -9.99
N CYS A 66 -5.92 -2.55 -9.74
CA CYS A 66 -4.95 -2.90 -10.77
C CYS A 66 -5.30 -4.21 -11.51
N LYS A 67 -5.75 -5.23 -10.78
CA LYS A 67 -6.16 -6.52 -11.35
C LYS A 67 -7.35 -6.37 -12.30
N GLU A 68 -8.39 -5.64 -11.89
CA GLU A 68 -9.60 -5.42 -12.69
C GLU A 68 -9.30 -4.80 -14.06
N VAL A 69 -8.27 -3.94 -14.13
CA VAL A 69 -7.85 -3.28 -15.38
C VAL A 69 -6.62 -3.92 -16.03
N ASN A 70 -6.18 -5.08 -15.54
CA ASN A 70 -4.99 -5.82 -16.00
C ASN A 70 -3.71 -4.95 -16.05
N LYS A 71 -3.46 -4.17 -15.00
CA LYS A 71 -2.26 -3.32 -14.86
C LYS A 71 -1.42 -3.74 -13.66
N PRO A 72 -0.08 -3.60 -13.71
CA PRO A 72 0.81 -3.95 -12.62
C PRO A 72 0.55 -3.13 -11.35
N ALA A 73 0.68 -3.79 -10.21
CA ALA A 73 0.80 -3.17 -8.90
C ALA A 73 2.17 -3.50 -8.29
N ALA A 74 2.75 -2.53 -7.58
CA ALA A 74 3.95 -2.74 -6.80
C ALA A 74 3.80 -2.21 -5.38
N VAL A 75 4.54 -2.77 -4.42
CA VAL A 75 4.58 -2.31 -3.03
C VAL A 75 6.02 -2.01 -2.63
N LEU A 76 6.26 -0.81 -2.12
CA LEU A 76 7.52 -0.37 -1.53
C LEU A 76 7.41 -0.46 0.01
N LEU A 77 8.30 -1.23 0.61
CA LEU A 77 8.40 -1.45 2.06
C LEU A 77 9.81 -1.90 2.43
N ASP A 78 10.23 -1.75 3.70
CA ASP A 78 11.59 -2.14 4.13
C ASP A 78 11.77 -3.67 4.27
N ASN A 79 10.95 -4.32 5.10
CA ASN A 79 11.09 -5.74 5.39
C ASN A 79 9.74 -6.49 5.40
N LEU A 80 9.44 -7.22 4.34
CA LEU A 80 8.19 -7.99 4.23
C LEU A 80 8.14 -9.15 5.24
N ALA A 81 9.29 -9.71 5.60
CA ALA A 81 9.37 -10.86 6.50
C ALA A 81 8.90 -10.52 7.93
N GLU A 82 8.96 -9.25 8.31
CA GLU A 82 8.45 -8.75 9.60
C GLU A 82 6.94 -8.46 9.58
N LEU A 83 6.30 -8.56 8.42
CA LEU A 83 4.88 -8.22 8.20
C LEU A 83 4.08 -9.44 7.72
N PRO A 84 3.86 -10.47 8.56
CA PRO A 84 3.26 -11.74 8.15
C PRO A 84 1.86 -11.60 7.54
N LEU A 85 1.01 -10.71 8.07
CA LEU A 85 -0.35 -10.49 7.55
C LEU A 85 -0.32 -9.83 6.18
N LEU A 86 0.61 -8.89 5.98
CA LEU A 86 0.81 -8.27 4.68
C LEU A 86 1.40 -9.29 3.68
N ALA A 87 2.34 -10.13 4.12
CA ALA A 87 2.93 -11.17 3.29
C ALA A 87 1.87 -12.19 2.83
N GLU A 88 0.99 -12.64 3.73
CA GLU A 88 -0.15 -13.51 3.41
C GLU A 88 -1.09 -12.83 2.41
N LEU A 89 -1.49 -11.58 2.69
CA LEU A 89 -2.33 -10.79 1.79
C LEU A 89 -1.72 -10.66 0.39
N LEU A 90 -0.42 -10.40 0.27
CA LEU A 90 0.24 -10.22 -1.03
C LEU A 90 0.51 -11.56 -1.75
N GLN A 91 0.63 -12.68 -1.03
CA GLN A 91 0.76 -14.01 -1.64
C GLN A 91 -0.52 -14.45 -2.34
N ASP A 92 -1.67 -14.15 -1.74
CA ASP A 92 -2.99 -14.40 -2.37
C ASP A 92 -3.20 -13.54 -3.62
N GLU A 93 -2.44 -12.45 -3.74
CA GLU A 93 -2.62 -11.45 -4.78
C GLU A 93 -1.62 -11.64 -5.94
N SER A 94 -1.97 -12.51 -6.89
CA SER A 94 -1.18 -12.69 -8.13
C SER A 94 -0.91 -11.37 -8.88
N GLY A 95 0.34 -11.14 -9.31
CA GLY A 95 0.72 -9.98 -10.12
C GLY A 95 1.20 -8.74 -9.35
N VAL A 96 1.39 -8.83 -8.03
CA VAL A 96 2.01 -7.77 -7.23
C VAL A 96 3.52 -7.97 -7.12
N THR A 97 4.30 -6.93 -7.37
CA THR A 97 5.75 -6.94 -7.16
C THR A 97 6.13 -6.20 -5.88
N VAL A 98 6.96 -6.79 -5.02
CA VAL A 98 7.44 -6.13 -3.80
C VAL A 98 8.88 -5.65 -4.01
N PHE A 99 9.13 -4.39 -3.69
CA PHE A 99 10.44 -3.76 -3.77
C PHE A 99 10.88 -3.29 -2.38
N PRO A 100 12.12 -3.59 -1.95
CA PRO A 100 12.67 -3.04 -0.73
C PRO A 100 12.89 -1.54 -0.87
N VAL A 101 12.61 -0.77 0.18
CA VAL A 101 13.09 0.62 0.29
C VAL A 101 14.57 0.54 0.69
N SER A 102 15.44 1.24 -0.05
CA SER A 102 16.91 1.19 0.08
C SER A 102 17.44 2.34 0.92
#